data_AF-A0A7C5JKC2-F1
#
_entry.id   AF-A0A7C5JKC2-F1
#
_cell.length_a   1.000
_cell.length_b   1.000
_cell.length_c   1.000
_cell.angle_alpha   90.00
_cell.angle_beta   90.00
_cell.angle_gamma   90.00
#
_symmetry.space_group_name_H-M   'P 1'
#
loop_
_entity.id
_entity.type
_entity.pdbx_description
1 polymer ?
#
loop_
_entity_poly.entity_id
_entity_poly.type
_entity_poly.pdbx_seq_one_letter_code
_entity_poly.pdbx_strand_id
1 'polypeptide(L)'
;MRTKLILWGKTENDEKVLVAIELIEEENKVKTYVFKESDATEEFYNLMLNEWRYDKEVEFPSDYKTYEKTLTAAEDILPEGILVEKPDLINRAKSEWHFVVLSKKLYDLYKDELDDLKEKVSGLSEFSMDVWDELKGFWDKVQNHVKEKNLFRNHVESLKNKTDELFKILKELRGKTDAEFREKSQKYFDEFNAKLDEIEEKIEKGLGLQPIFEELKDIQNKFKEINFDKSHRRKLWNRIDKEFKKVKEKRFGSSSND
;
A
#
# COMPACT_ATOMS: atom_id res chain seq x y z
N MET A 1 1.14 16.65 18.61
CA MET A 1 1.08 16.83 20.09
C MET A 1 2.27 17.69 20.48
N ARG A 2 2.32 18.25 21.70
CA ARG A 2 3.50 19.00 22.13
C ARG A 2 4.57 18.03 22.63
N THR A 3 5.78 18.13 22.10
CA THR A 3 6.96 17.32 22.50
C THR A 3 7.79 17.99 23.58
N LYS A 4 7.45 19.23 23.96
CA LYS A 4 8.16 20.04 24.95
C LYS A 4 7.29 20.50 26.11
N LEU A 5 7.86 20.43 27.31
CA LEU A 5 7.29 20.90 28.56
C LEU A 5 8.26 21.80 29.31
N ILE A 6 7.71 22.78 30.03
CA ILE A 6 8.46 23.67 30.92
C ILE A 6 7.66 23.80 32.20
N LEU A 7 8.30 23.49 33.32
CA LEU A 7 7.66 23.39 34.62
C LEU A 7 8.63 23.85 35.71
N TRP A 8 8.10 24.48 36.75
CA TRP A 8 8.86 24.67 37.98
C TRP A 8 8.86 23.38 38.80
N GLY A 9 9.96 23.16 39.52
CA GLY A 9 10.16 22.02 40.39
C GLY A 9 11.17 22.30 41.49
N LYS A 10 11.54 21.25 42.20
CA LYS A 10 12.46 21.25 43.33
C LYS A 10 13.41 20.07 43.25
N THR A 11 14.63 20.26 43.74
CA THR A 11 15.62 19.17 43.93
C THR A 11 15.42 18.46 45.27
N GLU A 12 16.16 17.38 45.51
CA GLU A 12 16.21 16.67 46.81
C GLU A 12 16.61 17.59 47.98
N ASN A 13 17.35 18.66 47.70
CA ASN A 13 17.78 19.66 48.68
C ASN A 13 16.76 20.81 48.87
N ASP A 14 15.54 20.67 48.35
CA ASP A 14 14.46 21.68 48.35
C ASP A 14 14.81 22.98 47.59
N GLU A 15 15.82 22.95 46.71
CA GLU A 15 16.19 24.08 45.85
C GLU A 15 15.22 24.17 44.66
N LYS A 16 14.67 25.36 44.42
CA LYS A 16 13.75 25.59 43.31
C LYS A 16 14.51 25.63 41.98
N VAL A 17 13.96 24.96 40.97
CA VAL A 17 14.57 24.81 39.64
C VAL A 17 13.53 24.93 38.55
N LEU A 18 13.95 25.44 37.39
CA LEU A 18 13.18 25.38 36.16
C LEU A 18 13.56 24.11 35.41
N VAL A 19 12.56 23.31 35.05
CA VAL A 19 12.73 22.03 34.35
C VAL A 19 12.14 22.16 32.96
N ALA A 20 12.97 21.98 31.94
CA ALA A 20 12.56 21.89 30.55
C ALA A 20 12.74 20.45 30.07
N ILE A 21 11.72 19.86 29.44
CA ILE A 21 11.69 18.46 29.05
C ILE A 21 11.31 18.38 27.57
N GLU A 22 12.05 17.60 26.79
CA GLU A 22 11.85 17.42 25.35
C GLU A 22 11.86 15.94 24.99
N LEU A 23 10.88 15.51 24.19
CA LEU A 23 10.88 14.23 23.49
C LEU A 23 11.69 14.35 22.20
N ILE A 24 12.73 13.53 22.07
CA ILE A 24 13.43 13.26 20.82
C ILE A 24 12.79 12.03 20.20
N GLU A 25 11.82 12.25 19.30
CA GLU A 25 10.93 11.22 18.75
C GLU A 25 11.71 10.11 18.03
N GLU A 26 12.68 10.51 17.20
CA GLU A 26 13.48 9.64 16.35
C GLU A 26 14.36 8.68 17.16
N GLU A 27 14.83 9.14 18.32
CA GLU A 27 15.71 8.35 19.20
C GLU A 27 14.94 7.62 20.31
N ASN A 28 13.63 7.85 20.46
CA ASN A 28 12.83 7.37 21.59
C ASN A 28 13.43 7.78 22.95
N LYS A 29 13.86 9.05 23.05
CA LYS A 29 14.52 9.58 24.25
C LYS A 29 13.84 10.83 24.76
N VAL A 30 13.92 11.02 26.07
CA VAL A 30 13.54 12.25 26.74
C VAL A 30 14.81 12.93 27.22
N LYS A 31 15.00 14.19 26.81
CA LYS A 31 16.03 15.09 27.33
C LYS A 31 15.40 16.03 28.35
N THR A 32 16.05 16.14 29.50
CA THR A 32 15.64 17.04 30.57
C THR A 32 16.76 18.01 30.87
N TYR A 33 16.45 19.29 30.83
CA TYR A 33 17.33 20.39 31.19
C TYR A 33 16.85 20.99 32.51
N VAL A 34 17.77 21.15 33.46
CA VAL A 34 17.49 21.69 34.79
C VAL A 34 18.32 22.94 34.99
N PHE A 35 17.63 24.06 35.19
CA PHE A 35 18.20 25.38 35.43
C PHE A 35 17.95 25.78 36.88
N LYS A 36 18.94 26.38 37.54
CA LYS A 36 18.76 26.93 38.88
C LYS A 36 17.81 28.13 38.83
N GLU A 37 17.12 28.42 39.92
CA GLU A 37 16.23 29.60 40.01
C GLU A 37 16.97 30.91 39.71
N SER A 38 18.25 31.04 40.09
CA SER A 38 19.07 32.22 39.80
C SER A 38 19.29 32.47 38.30
N ASP A 39 19.32 31.40 37.51
CA ASP A 39 19.58 31.46 36.06
C ASP A 39 18.27 31.48 35.25
N ALA A 40 17.15 31.13 35.90
CA ALA A 40 15.81 31.12 35.32
C ALA A 40 15.11 32.49 35.48
N THR A 41 15.72 33.54 34.91
CA THR A 41 15.14 34.89 34.92
C THR A 41 13.75 34.92 34.29
N GLU A 42 12.93 35.92 34.62
CA GLU A 42 11.59 36.07 34.04
C GLU A 42 11.63 36.17 32.50
N GLU A 43 12.63 36.85 31.97
CA GLU A 43 12.90 36.94 30.54
C GLU A 43 13.17 35.57 29.92
N PHE A 44 14.09 34.79 30.50
CA PHE A 44 14.41 33.44 30.03
C PHE A 44 13.21 32.50 30.13
N TYR A 45 12.49 32.53 31.25
CA TYR A 45 11.28 31.73 31.44
C TYR A 45 10.22 32.03 30.36
N ASN A 46 10.01 33.30 30.03
CA ASN A 46 9.09 33.72 28.98
C ASN A 46 9.56 33.27 27.58
N LEU A 47 10.87 33.33 27.30
CA LEU A 47 11.44 32.80 26.05
C LEU A 47 11.22 31.30 25.95
N MET A 48 11.48 30.55 27.02
CA MET A 48 11.24 29.12 27.04
C MET A 48 9.77 28.82 26.74
N LEU A 49 8.84 29.48 27.43
CA LEU A 49 7.40 29.22 27.29
C LEU A 49 6.82 29.55 25.92
N ASN A 50 7.27 30.64 25.31
CA ASN A 50 6.68 31.21 24.09
C ASN A 50 7.44 30.83 22.81
N GLU A 51 8.72 30.51 22.92
CA GLU A 51 9.59 30.23 21.78
C GLU A 51 10.09 28.76 21.82
N TRP A 52 10.87 28.38 22.84
CA TRP A 52 11.50 27.04 22.89
C TRP A 52 10.48 25.90 22.86
N ARG A 53 9.38 26.05 23.61
CA ARG A 53 8.28 25.07 23.67
C ARG A 53 7.60 24.83 22.31
N TYR A 54 7.76 25.74 21.37
CA TYR A 54 7.22 25.69 20.02
C TYR A 54 8.33 25.52 18.97
N ASP A 55 9.44 24.88 19.36
CA ASP A 55 10.56 24.48 18.49
C ASP A 55 11.33 25.64 17.86
N LYS A 56 11.30 26.82 18.50
CA LYS A 56 12.19 27.92 18.16
C LYS A 56 13.47 27.85 18.98
N GLU A 57 14.56 28.29 18.39
CA GLU A 57 15.86 28.32 19.06
C GLU A 57 15.88 29.38 20.17
N VAL A 58 16.36 28.98 21.35
CA VAL A 58 16.53 29.85 22.52
C VAL A 58 17.89 29.54 23.12
N GLU A 59 18.69 30.58 23.35
CA GLU A 59 19.97 30.43 24.01
C GLU A 59 19.77 30.10 25.49
N PHE A 60 20.40 29.01 25.94
CA PHE A 60 20.36 28.60 27.33
C PHE A 60 21.41 29.35 28.17
N PRO A 61 21.15 29.60 29.46
CA PRO A 61 22.15 30.06 30.41
C PRO A 61 23.38 29.15 30.41
N SER A 62 24.51 29.66 30.89
CA SER A 62 25.79 28.92 30.88
C SER A 62 25.84 27.77 31.88
N ASP A 63 25.06 27.82 32.96
CA ASP A 63 24.99 26.77 33.99
C ASP A 63 23.63 26.05 33.97
N TYR A 64 23.61 24.84 33.40
CA TYR A 64 22.46 23.93 33.46
C TYR A 64 22.92 22.48 33.49
N LYS A 65 22.07 21.60 34.01
CA LYS A 65 22.28 20.15 33.98
C LYS A 65 21.42 19.52 32.89
N THR A 66 21.97 18.54 32.19
CA THR A 66 21.25 17.75 31.19
C THR A 66 21.17 16.29 31.61
N TYR A 67 20.00 15.71 31.43
CA TYR A 67 19.74 14.30 31.64
C TYR A 67 19.09 13.73 30.39
N GLU A 68 19.43 12.49 30.07
CA GLU A 68 18.87 11.77 28.94
C GLU A 68 18.39 10.40 29.42
N LYS A 69 17.15 10.06 29.09
CA LYS A 69 16.55 8.76 29.41
C LYS A 69 15.80 8.20 28.22
N THR A 70 15.75 6.88 28.11
CA THR A 70 14.89 6.21 27.13
C THR A 70 13.44 6.33 27.60
N LEU A 71 12.52 6.67 26.69
CA LEU A 71 11.10 6.67 27.04
C LEU A 71 10.60 5.23 27.17
N THR A 72 10.21 4.85 28.39
CA THR A 72 9.60 3.54 28.68
C THR A 72 8.28 3.72 29.43
N ALA A 73 7.40 2.72 29.36
CA ALA A 73 6.11 2.77 30.07
C ALA A 73 6.30 2.65 31.59
N ALA A 74 7.34 1.93 32.05
CA ALA A 74 7.58 1.63 33.46
C ALA A 74 8.29 2.76 34.21
N GLU A 75 9.22 3.48 33.55
CA GLU A 75 10.07 4.46 34.22
C GLU A 75 9.51 5.88 34.16
N ASP A 76 9.87 6.72 35.14
CA ASP A 76 9.54 8.15 35.09
C ASP A 76 10.40 8.87 34.04
N ILE A 77 9.82 9.86 33.37
CA ILE A 77 10.52 10.70 32.40
C ILE A 77 11.39 11.75 33.11
N LEU A 78 11.13 12.03 34.39
CA LEU A 78 11.96 12.90 35.20
C LEU A 78 13.25 12.19 35.67
N PRO A 79 14.37 12.92 35.79
CA PRO A 79 15.57 12.41 36.45
C PRO A 79 15.31 12.16 37.94
N GLU A 80 16.11 11.27 38.55
CA GLU A 80 16.02 11.01 39.99
C GLU A 80 16.29 12.30 40.77
N GLY A 81 15.54 12.48 41.87
CA GLY A 81 15.71 13.62 42.75
C GLY A 81 15.08 14.94 42.31
N ILE A 82 14.33 14.96 41.20
CA ILE A 82 13.57 16.14 40.75
C ILE A 82 12.07 15.91 40.93
N LEU A 83 11.43 16.82 41.67
CA LEU A 83 9.97 16.85 41.86
C LEU A 83 9.41 18.11 41.20
N VAL A 84 8.41 17.96 40.33
CA VAL A 84 7.76 19.11 39.68
C VAL A 84 6.47 19.52 40.40
N GLU A 85 6.09 20.79 40.28
CA GLU A 85 4.86 21.32 40.90
C GLU A 85 3.57 20.70 40.34
N LYS A 86 3.61 20.19 39.09
CA LYS A 86 2.44 19.66 38.36
C LYS A 86 2.70 18.24 37.85
N PRO A 87 2.71 17.22 38.73
CA PRO A 87 2.99 15.82 38.35
C PRO A 87 1.97 15.27 37.34
N ASP A 88 0.73 15.75 37.35
CA ASP A 88 -0.30 15.33 36.38
C ASP A 88 0.07 15.67 34.93
N LEU A 89 0.80 16.78 34.70
CA LEU A 89 1.26 17.16 33.37
C LEU A 89 2.36 16.22 32.86
N ILE A 90 3.22 15.73 33.76
CA ILE A 90 4.26 14.75 33.45
C ILE A 90 3.63 13.42 33.05
N ASN A 91 2.67 12.93 33.84
CA ASN A 91 1.97 11.67 33.54
C ASN A 91 1.22 11.72 32.20
N ARG A 92 0.54 12.85 31.92
CA ARG A 92 -0.11 13.07 30.63
C ARG A 92 0.89 13.09 29.49
N ALA A 93 1.96 13.88 29.62
CA ALA A 93 2.99 13.96 28.58
C ALA A 93 3.67 12.61 28.34
N LYS A 94 4.00 11.85 29.38
CA LYS A 94 4.52 10.48 29.27
C LYS A 94 3.61 9.60 28.41
N SER A 95 2.30 9.67 28.64
CA SER A 95 1.30 8.88 27.88
C SER A 95 1.18 9.35 26.43
N GLU A 96 1.11 10.66 26.21
CA GLU A 96 1.06 11.27 24.86
C GLU A 96 2.33 10.98 24.06
N TRP A 97 3.50 11.12 24.68
CA TRP A 97 4.81 10.88 24.04
C TRP A 97 5.03 9.42 23.72
N HIS A 98 4.57 8.51 24.57
CA HIS A 98 4.62 7.08 24.27
C HIS A 98 3.79 6.78 23.02
N PHE A 99 2.60 7.36 22.93
CA PHE A 99 1.77 7.26 21.73
C PHE A 99 2.45 7.86 20.50
N VAL A 100 3.07 9.04 20.63
CA VAL A 100 3.81 9.70 19.54
C VAL A 100 4.88 8.77 18.96
N VAL A 101 5.76 8.24 19.82
CA VAL A 101 6.85 7.36 19.38
C VAL A 101 6.32 6.07 18.75
N LEU A 102 5.32 5.42 19.37
CA LEU A 102 4.75 4.18 18.84
C LEU A 102 4.11 4.40 17.47
N SER A 103 3.30 5.45 17.34
CA SER A 103 2.63 5.82 16.09
C SER A 103 3.63 6.15 14.98
N LYS A 104 4.74 6.83 15.32
CA LYS A 104 5.82 7.15 14.39
C LYS A 104 6.56 5.89 13.92
N LYS A 105 6.99 5.03 14.83
CA LYS A 105 7.66 3.76 14.51
C LYS A 105 6.81 2.86 13.62
N LEU A 106 5.52 2.75 13.94
CA LEU A 106 4.57 1.95 13.18
C LEU A 106 4.32 2.54 11.78
N TYR A 107 4.22 3.87 11.69
CA TYR A 107 4.13 4.55 10.40
C TYR A 107 5.36 4.33 9.53
N ASP A 108 6.56 4.45 10.09
CA ASP A 108 7.81 4.25 9.34
C ASP A 108 7.92 2.80 8.83
N LEU A 109 7.60 1.81 9.68
CA LEU A 109 7.53 0.40 9.28
C LEU A 109 6.58 0.18 8.08
N TYR A 110 5.36 0.73 8.15
CA TYR A 110 4.40 0.58 7.06
C TYR A 110 4.74 1.39 5.82
N LYS A 111 5.42 2.51 5.99
CA LYS A 111 5.92 3.30 4.88
C LYS A 111 6.96 2.50 4.10
N ASP A 112 7.89 1.82 4.79
CA ASP A 112 8.90 0.99 4.16
C ASP A 112 8.25 -0.22 3.45
N GLU A 113 7.34 -0.94 4.11
CA GLU A 113 6.60 -2.06 3.48
C GLU A 113 5.80 -1.60 2.24
N LEU A 114 5.24 -0.39 2.28
CA LEU A 114 4.49 0.18 1.15
C LEU A 114 5.41 0.65 0.01
N ASP A 115 6.58 1.16 0.33
CA ASP A 115 7.58 1.56 -0.66
C ASP A 115 8.14 0.30 -1.38
N ASP A 116 8.30 -0.84 -0.69
CA ASP A 116 8.62 -2.14 -1.33
C ASP A 116 7.50 -2.62 -2.29
N LEU A 117 6.23 -2.51 -1.87
CA LEU A 117 5.08 -2.83 -2.73
C LEU A 117 5.02 -1.92 -3.95
N LYS A 118 5.39 -0.64 -3.79
CA LYS A 118 5.46 0.31 -4.90
C LYS A 118 6.52 -0.09 -5.92
N GLU A 119 7.68 -0.54 -5.48
CA GLU A 119 8.72 -1.04 -6.39
C GLU A 119 8.23 -2.27 -7.18
N LYS A 120 7.59 -3.22 -6.49
CA LYS A 120 6.97 -4.39 -7.15
C LYS A 120 5.94 -3.98 -8.20
N VAL A 121 5.01 -3.06 -7.87
CA VAL A 121 3.99 -2.58 -8.80
C VAL A 121 4.61 -1.87 -10.00
N SER A 122 5.66 -1.07 -9.78
CA SER A 122 6.36 -0.35 -10.84
C SER A 122 7.09 -1.28 -11.82
N GLY A 123 7.48 -2.47 -11.38
CA GLY A 123 8.11 -3.50 -12.21
C GLY A 123 7.14 -4.35 -13.04
N LEU A 124 5.82 -4.20 -12.86
CA LEU A 124 4.84 -5.02 -13.56
C LEU A 124 4.59 -4.54 -15.00
N SER A 125 4.70 -5.46 -15.96
CA SER A 125 4.27 -5.24 -17.35
C SER A 125 2.78 -5.54 -17.56
N GLU A 126 2.22 -6.44 -16.76
CA GLU A 126 0.84 -6.92 -16.81
C GLU A 126 0.26 -7.01 -15.40
N PHE A 127 -1.07 -7.13 -15.30
CA PHE A 127 -1.72 -7.28 -14.01
C PHE A 127 -1.29 -8.56 -13.28
N SER A 128 -0.95 -8.44 -12.00
CA SER A 128 -0.68 -9.57 -11.11
C SER A 128 -1.72 -9.64 -9.99
N MET A 129 -2.41 -10.79 -9.89
CA MET A 129 -3.34 -11.07 -8.81
C MET A 129 -2.61 -11.21 -7.47
N ASP A 130 -1.39 -11.76 -7.48
CA ASP A 130 -0.60 -11.96 -6.27
C ASP A 130 -0.22 -10.61 -5.64
N VAL A 131 0.27 -9.66 -6.44
CA VAL A 131 0.62 -8.30 -5.97
C VAL A 131 -0.63 -7.54 -5.50
N TRP A 132 -1.78 -7.77 -6.16
CA TRP A 132 -3.06 -7.22 -5.72
C TRP A 132 -3.48 -7.74 -4.34
N ASP A 133 -3.31 -9.05 -4.09
CA ASP A 133 -3.64 -9.67 -2.82
C ASP A 133 -2.65 -9.25 -1.72
N GLU A 134 -1.36 -9.09 -2.03
CA GLU A 134 -0.37 -8.52 -1.12
C GLU A 134 -0.75 -7.10 -0.68
N LEU A 135 -1.12 -6.23 -1.61
CA LEU A 135 -1.51 -4.84 -1.31
C LEU A 135 -2.78 -4.75 -0.46
N LYS A 136 -3.75 -5.65 -0.68
CA LYS A 136 -4.92 -5.78 0.22
C LYS A 136 -4.50 -6.23 1.61
N GLY A 137 -3.65 -7.24 1.72
CA GLY A 137 -3.15 -7.73 3.00
C GLY A 137 -2.41 -6.65 3.79
N PHE A 138 -1.59 -5.84 3.11
CA PHE A 138 -0.97 -4.65 3.70
C PHE A 138 -2.03 -3.68 4.24
N TRP A 139 -3.03 -3.33 3.43
CA TRP A 139 -4.06 -2.37 3.84
C TRP A 139 -4.88 -2.90 5.03
N ASP A 140 -5.19 -4.19 5.07
CA ASP A 140 -5.87 -4.83 6.20
C ASP A 140 -5.06 -4.70 7.50
N LYS A 141 -3.72 -4.87 7.45
CA LYS A 141 -2.83 -4.64 8.60
C LYS A 141 -2.92 -3.19 9.08
N VAL A 142 -2.79 -2.22 8.17
CA VAL A 142 -2.90 -0.79 8.49
C VAL A 142 -4.26 -0.50 9.14
N GLN A 143 -5.36 -0.99 8.55
CA GLN A 143 -6.71 -0.80 9.06
C GLN A 143 -6.90 -1.35 10.49
N ASN A 144 -6.27 -2.46 10.84
CA ASN A 144 -6.34 -2.98 12.20
C ASN A 144 -5.71 -2.01 13.21
N HIS A 145 -4.54 -1.44 12.90
CA HIS A 145 -3.93 -0.41 13.75
C HIS A 145 -4.72 0.90 13.79
N VAL A 146 -5.44 1.25 12.72
CA VAL A 146 -6.38 2.38 12.75
C VAL A 146 -7.52 2.12 13.74
N LYS A 147 -8.10 0.92 13.73
CA LYS A 147 -9.18 0.53 14.66
C LYS A 147 -8.71 0.54 16.11
N GLU A 148 -7.49 0.07 16.35
CA GLU A 148 -6.84 0.09 17.66
C GLU A 148 -6.39 1.50 18.09
N LYS A 149 -6.51 2.51 17.21
CA LYS A 149 -6.07 3.89 17.41
C LYS A 149 -4.58 4.02 17.70
N ASN A 150 -3.77 3.13 17.09
CA ASN A 150 -2.32 3.08 17.23
C ASN A 150 -1.56 4.03 16.27
N LEU A 151 -2.27 4.71 15.37
CA LEU A 151 -1.71 5.63 14.38
C LEU A 151 -2.37 7.00 14.45
N PHE A 152 -1.58 8.05 14.20
CA PHE A 152 -2.12 9.39 13.99
C PHE A 152 -2.88 9.46 12.67
N ARG A 153 -3.91 10.32 12.62
CA ARG A 153 -4.73 10.51 11.42
C ARG A 153 -3.92 10.88 10.17
N ASN A 154 -2.92 11.75 10.30
CA ASN A 154 -2.05 12.13 9.18
C ASN A 154 -1.19 10.96 8.68
N HIS A 155 -0.73 10.07 9.57
CA HIS A 155 -0.03 8.84 9.18
C HIS A 155 -0.96 7.92 8.38
N VAL A 156 -2.18 7.71 8.88
CA VAL A 156 -3.20 6.90 8.19
C VAL A 156 -3.53 7.48 6.82
N GLU A 157 -3.73 8.79 6.72
CA GLU A 157 -4.06 9.46 5.46
C GLU A 157 -2.93 9.34 4.44
N SER A 158 -1.68 9.50 4.87
CA SER A 158 -0.52 9.31 4.00
C SER A 158 -0.41 7.88 3.46
N LEU A 159 -0.52 6.86 4.34
CA LEU A 159 -0.49 5.45 3.94
C LEU A 159 -1.65 5.12 3.01
N LYS A 160 -2.86 5.63 3.30
CA LYS A 160 -4.05 5.42 2.47
C LYS A 160 -3.85 5.98 1.07
N ASN A 161 -3.44 7.24 0.96
CA ASN A 161 -3.31 7.90 -0.34
C ASN A 161 -2.31 7.15 -1.24
N LYS A 162 -1.15 6.78 -0.69
CA LYS A 162 -0.17 5.94 -1.40
C LYS A 162 -0.73 4.57 -1.80
N THR A 163 -1.46 3.91 -0.91
CA THR A 163 -2.07 2.60 -1.19
C THR A 163 -3.12 2.69 -2.30
N ASP A 164 -3.96 3.73 -2.28
CA ASP A 164 -4.98 3.99 -3.30
C ASP A 164 -4.35 4.26 -4.67
N GLU A 165 -3.21 4.96 -4.71
CA GLU A 165 -2.41 5.16 -5.93
C GLU A 165 -1.93 3.82 -6.51
N LEU A 166 -1.39 2.92 -5.69
CA LEU A 166 -0.95 1.59 -6.16
C LEU A 166 -2.11 0.75 -6.68
N PHE A 167 -3.26 0.76 -6.00
CA PHE A 167 -4.47 0.08 -6.50
C PHE A 167 -4.94 0.66 -7.83
N LYS A 168 -4.81 1.97 -8.05
CA LYS A 168 -5.16 2.60 -9.32
C LYS A 168 -4.26 2.09 -10.45
N ILE A 169 -2.94 2.03 -10.22
CA ILE A 169 -1.98 1.50 -11.22
C ILE A 169 -2.31 0.04 -11.57
N LEU A 170 -2.57 -0.81 -10.57
CA LEU A 170 -2.94 -2.21 -10.81
C LEU A 170 -4.26 -2.34 -11.60
N LYS A 171 -5.25 -1.48 -11.34
CA LYS A 171 -6.50 -1.45 -12.13
C LYS A 171 -6.26 -1.04 -13.58
N GLU A 172 -5.36 -0.08 -13.82
CA GLU A 172 -4.98 0.34 -15.17
C GLU A 172 -4.28 -0.79 -15.93
N LEU A 173 -3.32 -1.48 -15.30
CA LEU A 173 -2.67 -2.67 -15.86
C LEU A 173 -3.68 -3.77 -16.21
N ARG A 174 -4.67 -4.01 -15.33
CA ARG A 174 -5.75 -4.97 -15.59
C ARG A 174 -6.59 -4.56 -16.80
N GLY A 175 -6.99 -3.29 -16.86
CA GLY A 175 -7.75 -2.74 -17.98
C GLY A 175 -7.00 -2.88 -19.31
N LYS A 176 -5.69 -2.63 -19.31
CA LYS A 176 -4.81 -2.81 -20.47
C LYS A 176 -4.73 -4.27 -20.91
N THR A 177 -4.46 -5.18 -19.96
CA THR A 177 -4.40 -6.63 -20.21
C THR A 177 -5.71 -7.15 -20.82
N ASP A 178 -6.85 -6.72 -20.26
CA ASP A 178 -8.18 -7.08 -20.76
C ASP A 178 -8.45 -6.52 -22.16
N ALA A 179 -7.97 -5.31 -22.47
CA ALA A 179 -8.11 -4.70 -23.78
C ALA A 179 -7.27 -5.43 -24.84
N GLU A 180 -5.99 -5.72 -24.54
CA GLU A 180 -5.10 -6.48 -25.41
C GLU A 180 -5.63 -7.90 -25.66
N PHE A 181 -6.19 -8.54 -24.65
CA PHE A 181 -6.84 -9.84 -24.80
C PHE A 181 -8.04 -9.77 -25.75
N ARG A 182 -8.91 -8.77 -25.62
CA ARG A 182 -10.05 -8.58 -26.52
C ARG A 182 -9.61 -8.32 -27.96
N GLU A 183 -8.59 -7.49 -28.17
CA GLU A 183 -8.05 -7.21 -29.50
C GLU A 183 -7.46 -8.47 -30.14
N LYS A 184 -6.63 -9.22 -29.40
CA LYS A 184 -6.09 -10.52 -29.87
C LYS A 184 -7.21 -11.52 -30.19
N SER A 185 -8.21 -11.64 -29.31
CA SER A 185 -9.38 -12.51 -29.51
C SER A 185 -10.14 -12.14 -30.78
N GLN A 186 -10.37 -10.84 -31.02
CA GLN A 186 -11.05 -10.34 -32.22
C GLN A 186 -10.23 -10.64 -33.48
N LYS A 187 -8.93 -10.36 -33.47
CA LYS A 187 -8.05 -10.64 -34.61
C LYS A 187 -8.07 -12.12 -34.99
N TYR A 188 -7.89 -13.02 -34.02
CA TYR A 188 -7.98 -14.45 -34.30
C TYR A 188 -9.40 -14.85 -34.74
N PHE A 189 -10.44 -14.27 -34.14
CA PHE A 189 -11.81 -14.54 -34.57
C PHE A 189 -12.02 -14.23 -36.05
N ASP A 190 -11.51 -13.09 -36.52
CA ASP A 190 -11.61 -12.69 -37.93
C ASP A 190 -10.77 -13.59 -38.84
N GLU A 191 -9.54 -13.93 -38.44
CA GLU A 191 -8.67 -14.87 -39.19
C GLU A 191 -9.30 -16.27 -39.33
N PHE A 192 -9.95 -16.78 -38.29
CA PHE A 192 -10.63 -18.07 -38.34
C PHE A 192 -11.88 -18.01 -39.21
N ASN A 193 -12.65 -16.94 -39.13
CA ASN A 193 -13.82 -16.78 -39.99
C ASN A 193 -13.42 -16.72 -41.46
N ALA A 194 -12.39 -15.96 -41.83
CA ALA A 194 -11.90 -15.89 -43.20
C ALA A 194 -11.48 -17.28 -43.74
N LYS A 195 -10.77 -18.08 -42.94
CA LYS A 195 -10.42 -19.46 -43.33
C LYS A 195 -11.65 -20.37 -43.46
N LEU A 196 -12.66 -20.18 -42.62
CA LEU A 196 -13.91 -20.92 -42.72
C LEU A 196 -14.75 -20.48 -43.92
N ASP A 197 -14.73 -19.19 -44.29
CA ASP A 197 -15.34 -18.68 -45.52
C ASP A 197 -14.69 -19.33 -46.75
N GLU A 198 -13.35 -19.41 -46.80
CA GLU A 198 -12.63 -20.11 -47.87
C GLU A 198 -13.00 -21.60 -47.97
N ILE A 199 -13.15 -22.28 -46.83
CA ILE A 199 -13.59 -23.67 -46.79
C ILE A 199 -15.03 -23.83 -47.30
N GLU A 200 -15.93 -22.95 -46.86
CA GLU A 200 -17.32 -22.93 -47.29
C GLU A 200 -17.41 -22.79 -48.83
N GLU A 201 -16.64 -21.87 -49.42
CA GLU A 201 -16.53 -21.75 -50.87
C GLU A 201 -15.99 -23.01 -51.56
N LYS A 202 -14.93 -23.64 -51.01
CA LYS A 202 -14.36 -24.88 -51.56
C LYS A 202 -15.39 -26.02 -51.53
N ILE A 203 -16.18 -26.10 -50.47
CA ILE A 203 -17.28 -27.06 -50.32
C ILE A 203 -18.35 -26.80 -51.38
N GLU A 204 -18.76 -25.55 -51.58
CA GLU A 204 -19.77 -25.16 -52.58
C GLU A 204 -19.33 -25.46 -54.02
N LYS A 205 -18.07 -25.13 -54.36
CA LYS A 205 -17.46 -25.41 -55.68
C LYS A 205 -17.24 -26.90 -55.95
N GLY A 206 -17.52 -27.78 -54.99
CA GLY A 206 -17.37 -29.23 -55.14
C GLY A 206 -15.92 -29.69 -55.22
N LEU A 207 -14.99 -28.91 -54.66
CA LEU A 207 -13.56 -29.27 -54.60
C LEU A 207 -13.34 -30.47 -53.67
N GLY A 208 -12.19 -31.12 -53.79
CA GLY A 208 -11.89 -32.39 -53.14
C GLY A 208 -12.24 -32.42 -51.64
N LEU A 209 -13.22 -33.25 -51.26
CA LEU A 209 -13.76 -33.29 -49.90
C LEU A 209 -12.77 -33.87 -48.87
N GLN A 210 -11.78 -34.69 -49.27
CA GLN A 210 -10.75 -35.23 -48.35
C GLN A 210 -9.79 -34.14 -47.88
N PRO A 211 -9.15 -33.37 -48.78
CA PRO A 211 -8.34 -32.21 -48.38
C PRO A 211 -9.08 -31.25 -47.45
N ILE A 212 -10.34 -30.90 -47.77
CA ILE A 212 -11.13 -29.97 -46.96
C ILE A 212 -11.35 -30.51 -45.53
N PHE A 213 -11.59 -31.81 -45.39
CA PHE A 213 -11.78 -32.42 -44.08
C PHE A 213 -10.52 -32.37 -43.22
N GLU A 214 -9.34 -32.55 -43.81
CA GLU A 214 -8.06 -32.40 -43.08
C GLU A 214 -7.77 -30.92 -42.76
N GLU A 215 -8.05 -29.98 -43.68
CA GLU A 215 -7.95 -28.54 -43.40
C GLU A 215 -8.86 -28.12 -42.21
N LEU A 216 -10.09 -28.65 -42.13
CA LEU A 216 -10.98 -28.41 -41.00
C LEU A 216 -10.43 -28.95 -39.67
N LYS A 217 -9.76 -30.11 -39.69
CA LYS A 217 -9.09 -30.64 -38.49
C LYS A 217 -7.95 -29.74 -38.05
N ASP A 218 -7.15 -29.23 -38.99
CA ASP A 218 -6.06 -28.31 -38.68
C ASP A 218 -6.57 -27.01 -38.06
N ILE A 219 -7.67 -26.46 -38.59
CA ILE A 219 -8.36 -25.32 -37.99
C ILE A 219 -8.87 -25.66 -36.59
N GLN A 220 -9.51 -26.82 -36.40
CA GLN A 220 -10.01 -27.24 -35.10
C GLN A 220 -8.89 -27.40 -34.06
N ASN A 221 -7.73 -27.91 -34.46
CA ASN A 221 -6.57 -28.05 -33.59
C ASN A 221 -6.01 -26.68 -33.18
N LYS A 222 -5.79 -25.79 -34.15
CA LYS A 222 -5.36 -24.40 -33.87
C LYS A 222 -6.35 -23.63 -33.00
N PHE A 223 -7.66 -23.85 -33.21
CA PHE A 223 -8.71 -23.26 -32.38
C PHE A 223 -8.61 -23.68 -30.90
N LYS A 224 -8.20 -24.91 -30.62
CA LYS A 224 -8.05 -25.41 -29.24
C LYS A 224 -6.84 -24.80 -28.52
N GLU A 225 -5.80 -24.43 -29.26
CA GLU A 225 -4.57 -23.84 -28.74
C GLU A 225 -4.71 -22.35 -28.41
N ILE A 226 -5.60 -21.65 -29.10
CA ILE A 226 -5.80 -20.21 -28.95
C ILE A 226 -6.88 -19.92 -27.91
N ASN A 227 -6.58 -19.00 -26.99
CA ASN A 227 -7.58 -18.45 -26.08
C ASN A 227 -8.42 -17.39 -26.78
N PHE A 228 -9.73 -17.58 -26.70
CA PHE A 228 -10.74 -16.63 -27.16
C PHE A 228 -11.58 -16.19 -25.98
N ASP A 229 -12.20 -15.01 -26.10
CA ASP A 229 -13.34 -14.73 -25.23
C ASP A 229 -14.47 -15.75 -25.45
N LYS A 230 -15.34 -15.86 -24.46
CA LYS A 230 -16.40 -16.87 -24.41
C LYS A 230 -17.36 -16.79 -25.61
N SER A 231 -17.61 -15.60 -26.14
CA SER A 231 -18.52 -15.37 -27.26
C SER A 231 -17.88 -15.85 -28.57
N HIS A 232 -16.66 -15.40 -28.86
CA HIS A 232 -15.90 -15.82 -30.03
C HIS A 232 -15.68 -17.33 -30.04
N ARG A 233 -15.30 -17.91 -28.90
CA ARG A 233 -15.12 -19.36 -28.76
C ARG A 233 -16.36 -20.14 -29.17
N ARG A 234 -17.53 -19.74 -28.65
CA ARG A 234 -18.81 -20.40 -28.95
C ARG A 234 -19.19 -20.25 -30.42
N LYS A 235 -19.03 -19.05 -30.99
CA LYS A 235 -19.36 -18.78 -32.40
C LYS A 235 -18.48 -19.62 -33.35
N LEU A 236 -17.17 -19.62 -33.14
CA LEU A 236 -16.24 -20.39 -33.96
C LEU A 236 -16.48 -21.90 -33.83
N TRP A 237 -16.70 -22.41 -32.61
CA TRP A 237 -17.02 -23.82 -32.41
C TRP A 237 -18.24 -24.26 -33.23
N ASN A 238 -19.33 -23.52 -33.13
CA ASN A 238 -20.56 -23.82 -33.88
C ASN A 238 -20.33 -23.77 -35.39
N ARG A 239 -19.50 -22.83 -35.86
CA ARG A 239 -19.19 -22.69 -37.28
C ARG A 239 -18.34 -23.85 -37.79
N ILE A 240 -17.28 -24.21 -37.07
CA ILE A 240 -16.43 -25.36 -37.39
C ILE A 240 -17.27 -26.65 -37.44
N ASP A 241 -18.14 -26.89 -36.45
CA ASP A 241 -19.03 -28.05 -36.41
C ASP A 241 -19.99 -28.09 -37.63
N LYS A 242 -20.55 -26.94 -38.00
CA LYS A 242 -21.42 -26.80 -39.18
C LYS A 242 -20.69 -27.18 -40.46
N GLU A 243 -19.45 -26.71 -40.65
CA GLU A 243 -18.67 -27.04 -41.84
C GLU A 243 -18.28 -28.53 -41.88
N PHE A 244 -17.95 -29.14 -40.73
CA PHE A 244 -17.73 -30.59 -40.65
C PHE A 244 -18.98 -31.39 -41.05
N LYS A 245 -20.17 -30.98 -40.60
CA LYS A 245 -21.44 -31.63 -40.97
C LYS A 245 -21.69 -31.55 -42.48
N LYS A 246 -21.54 -30.37 -43.07
CA LYS A 246 -21.67 -30.18 -44.53
C LYS A 246 -20.72 -31.09 -45.32
N VAL A 247 -19.45 -31.16 -44.92
CA VAL A 247 -18.45 -32.02 -45.59
C VAL A 247 -18.83 -33.50 -45.47
N LYS A 248 -19.28 -33.95 -44.29
CA LYS A 248 -19.73 -35.34 -44.08
C LYS A 248 -20.95 -35.68 -44.92
N GLU A 249 -21.96 -34.81 -44.95
CA GLU A 249 -23.18 -35.00 -45.75
C GLU A 249 -22.86 -35.13 -47.25
N LYS A 250 -21.96 -34.27 -47.78
CA LYS A 250 -21.53 -34.38 -49.19
C LYS A 250 -20.68 -35.62 -49.48
N ARG A 251 -20.00 -36.19 -48.49
CA ARG A 251 -19.15 -37.38 -48.65
C ARG A 251 -19.90 -38.70 -48.57
N PHE A 252 -20.83 -38.81 -47.64
CA PHE A 252 -21.44 -40.08 -47.25
C PHE A 252 -22.97 -40.11 -47.46
N GLY A 253 -23.56 -39.00 -47.91
CA GLY A 253 -25.01 -38.85 -48.03
C GLY A 253 -25.68 -38.57 -46.68
N SER A 254 -26.95 -38.15 -46.73
CA SER A 254 -27.76 -37.75 -45.57
C SER A 254 -28.15 -38.89 -44.61
N SER A 255 -27.73 -40.12 -44.88
CA SER A 255 -28.07 -41.32 -44.11
C SER A 255 -27.09 -41.65 -42.97
N SER A 256 -26.13 -40.78 -42.66
CA SER A 256 -25.08 -41.04 -41.65
C SER A 256 -25.07 -40.06 -40.45
N ASN A 257 -26.19 -39.37 -40.17
CA ASN A 257 -26.34 -38.47 -39.02
C ASN A 257 -27.16 -39.13 -37.89
N ASP A 258 -26.78 -40.33 -37.47
CA ASP A 258 -27.11 -40.88 -36.14
C ASP A 258 -25.83 -40.95 -35.28
#